data_AF-A0A1G6VR47-F1
#
_entry.id   AF-A0A1G6VR47-F1
#
_cell.length_a   1.000
_cell.length_b   1.000
_cell.length_c   1.000
_cell.angle_alpha   90.00
_cell.angle_beta   90.00
_cell.angle_gamma   90.00
#
_symmetry.space_group_name_H-M   'P 1'
#
loop_
_entity.id
_entity.type
_entity.pdbx_description
1 polymer ?
#
loop_
_entity_poly.entity_id
_entity_poly.type
_entity_poly.pdbx_seq_one_letter_code
_entity_poly.pdbx_strand_id
1 'polypeptide(L)' 'MFPGWLQIALVVLLIVLLFGRGKISGLMGDVAKGITSFRKGLKDGIDEPEEEPKAVEDKKTIDGEVVKSEEKDKA' A
#
# COMPACT_ATOMS: atom_id res chain seq x y z
N MET A 1 8.67 -27.87 -9.84
CA MET A 1 8.98 -27.10 -8.61
C MET A 1 8.26 -25.77 -8.76
N PHE A 2 7.07 -25.62 -8.18
CA PHE A 2 6.37 -24.34 -8.23
C PHE A 2 7.18 -23.32 -7.43
N PRO A 3 7.42 -22.11 -7.96
CA PRO A 3 8.03 -21.06 -7.16
C PRO A 3 7.17 -20.89 -5.90
N GLY A 4 7.76 -21.21 -4.75
CA GLY A 4 7.08 -21.08 -3.48
C GLY A 4 6.74 -19.62 -3.22
N TRP A 5 5.72 -19.40 -2.41
CA TRP A 5 5.32 -18.07 -1.95
C TRP A 5 6.50 -17.23 -1.43
N LEU A 6 7.51 -17.90 -0.86
CA LEU A 6 8.78 -17.29 -0.41
C LEU A 6 9.58 -16.61 -1.53
N GLN A 7 9.58 -17.17 -2.75
CA GLN A 7 10.28 -16.60 -3.89
C GLN A 7 9.65 -15.26 -4.30
N ILE A 8 8.33 -15.20 -4.31
CA ILE A 8 7.56 -14.00 -4.64
C ILE A 8 7.81 -12.93 -3.57
N ALA A 9 7.79 -13.30 -2.28
CA ALA A 9 8.09 -12.38 -1.20
C ALA A 9 9.51 -11.77 -1.30
N LEU A 10 10.52 -12.58 -1.65
CA LEU A 10 11.89 -12.11 -1.89
C LEU A 10 11.97 -11.10 -3.03
N VAL A 11 11.26 -11.35 -4.14
CA VAL A 11 11.25 -10.43 -5.29
C VAL A 11 10.58 -9.10 -4.92
N VAL A 12 9.46 -9.14 -4.22
CA VAL A 12 8.76 -7.93 -3.75
C VAL A 12 9.65 -7.13 -2.79
N LEU A 13 10.37 -7.80 -1.89
CA LEU A 13 11.31 -7.16 -0.98
C LEU A 13 12.40 -6.38 -1.73
N LEU A 14 12.98 -6.97 -2.78
CA LEU A 14 13.98 -6.29 -3.61
C LEU A 14 13.40 -5.07 -4.32
N ILE A 15 12.18 -5.16 -4.86
CA ILE A 15 11.52 -4.00 -5.50
C ILE A 15 11.31 -2.88 -4.47
N VAL A 16 10.85 -3.20 -3.26
CA VAL A 16 10.64 -2.19 -2.21
C VAL A 16 11.96 -1.55 -1.76
N LEU A 17 13.06 -2.32 -1.69
CA LEU A 17 14.39 -1.79 -1.37
C LEU A 17 14.96 -0.90 -2.48
N LEU A 18 14.81 -1.27 -3.76
CA LEU A 18 15.33 -0.51 -4.90
C LEU A 18 14.57 0.80 -5.14
N PHE A 19 13.24 0.76 -5.04
CA PHE A 19 12.39 1.93 -5.30
C PHE A 19 12.11 2.75 -4.03
N GLY A 20 12.31 2.18 -2.86
CA GLY A 20 12.04 2.81 -1.57
C GLY A 20 10.54 2.94 -1.27
N ARG A 21 10.20 3.01 0.02
CA ARG A 21 8.79 3.10 0.46
C ARG A 21 8.08 4.40 0.04
N GLY A 22 8.84 5.47 -0.20
CA GLY A 22 8.31 6.79 -0.56
C GLY A 22 7.76 6.88 -1.98
N LYS A 23 8.36 6.20 -2.96
CA LYS A 23 7.90 6.21 -4.36
C LYS A 23 6.65 5.35 -4.57
N ILE A 24 6.51 4.30 -3.77
CA ILE A 24 5.43 3.31 -3.90
C ILE A 24 4.11 3.86 -3.33
N SER A 25 4.16 4.68 -2.28
CA SER A 25 2.96 5.21 -1.60
C SER A 25 2.06 6.05 -2.53
N GLY A 26 2.65 7.00 -3.26
CA GLY A 26 1.90 7.82 -4.22
C GLY A 26 1.36 7.01 -5.39
N LEU A 27 2.19 6.13 -5.97
CA LEU A 27 1.80 5.27 -7.09
C LEU A 27 0.68 4.29 -6.69
N MET A 28 0.72 3.74 -5.48
CA MET A 28 -0.30 2.82 -5.00
C MET A 28 -1.63 3.54 -4.73
N GLY A 29 -1.61 4.82 -4.34
CA GLY A 29 -2.82 5.64 -4.23
C GLY A 29 -3.50 5.91 -5.58
N ASP A 30 -2.73 6.26 -6.61
CA ASP A 30 -3.26 6.48 -7.96
C ASP A 30 -3.76 5.18 -8.61
N VAL A 31 -3.04 4.07 -8.40
CA VAL A 31 -3.47 2.74 -8.84
C VAL A 31 -4.73 2.30 -8.09
N ALA A 32 -4.85 2.55 -6.78
CA ALA A 32 -6.04 2.22 -6.01
C ALA A 32 -7.28 3.00 -6.49
N LYS A 33 -7.13 4.30 -6.80
CA LYS A 33 -8.21 5.11 -7.40
C LYS A 33 -8.62 4.56 -8.77
N GLY A 34 -7.66 4.24 -9.63
CA GLY A 34 -7.91 3.65 -10.96
C GLY A 34 -8.65 2.31 -10.89
N ILE A 35 -8.19 1.40 -10.02
CA ILE A 35 -8.84 0.09 -9.80
C ILE A 35 -10.23 0.25 -9.18
N THR A 36 -10.43 1.20 -8.26
CA THR A 36 -11.74 1.47 -7.63
C THR A 36 -12.74 1.99 -8.66
N SER A 37 -12.35 2.94 -9.51
CA SER A 37 -13.20 3.43 -10.61
C SER A 37 -13.49 2.36 -11.64
N PHE A 38 -12.53 1.49 -11.94
CA PHE A 38 -12.73 0.33 -12.82
C PHE A 38 -13.72 -0.67 -12.22
N ARG A 39 -13.61 -0.96 -10.92
CA ARG A 39 -14.57 -1.82 -10.21
C ARG A 39 -15.96 -1.18 -10.16
N LYS A 40 -16.05 0.14 -9.90
CA LYS A 40 -17.33 0.86 -9.89
C LYS A 40 -18.01 0.79 -11.26
N GLY A 41 -17.29 1.07 -12.34
CA GLY A 41 -17.82 0.98 -13.70
C GLY A 41 -18.21 -0.44 -14.14
N LEU A 42 -17.59 -1.49 -13.58
CA LEU A 42 -18.02 -2.88 -13.77
C LEU A 42 -19.27 -3.25 -12.97
N LYS A 43 -19.44 -2.67 -11.78
CA LYS A 43 -20.62 -2.90 -10.92
C LYS A 43 -21.85 -2.14 -11.41
N ASP A 44 -21.70 -1.00 -12.07
CA ASP A 44 -22.83 -0.26 -12.66
C ASP A 44 -23.58 -1.08 -13.75
N GLY A 45 -23.01 -2.19 -14.23
CA GLY A 45 -23.66 -3.15 -15.14
C GLY A 45 -24.39 -4.31 -14.44
N ILE A 46 -24.33 -4.42 -13.11
CA ILE A 46 -24.98 -5.46 -12.30
C ILE A 46 -25.62 -4.74 -11.11
N ASP A 47 -26.94 -4.52 -11.17
CA ASP A 47 -27.74 -3.84 -10.13
C ASP A 47 -27.48 -4.42 -8.71
N GLU A 48 -26.55 -3.82 -7.97
CA GLU A 48 -26.33 -4.01 -6.53
C GLU A 48 -26.20 -2.63 -5.85
N PRO A 49 -26.76 -2.44 -4.64
CA PRO A 49 -26.76 -1.15 -3.96
C PRO A 49 -25.33 -0.64 -3.70
N GLU A 50 -25.12 0.65 -3.96
CA GLU A 50 -23.86 1.36 -3.73
C GLU A 50 -23.43 1.21 -2.25
N GLU A 51 -22.34 0.48 -2.00
CA GLU A 51 -21.55 0.73 -0.78
C GLU A 51 -20.73 2.00 -1.04
N GLU A 52 -21.14 3.09 -0.40
CA GLU A 52 -20.42 4.36 -0.41
C GLU A 52 -18.94 4.15 -0.03
N PRO A 53 -17.98 4.66 -0.82
CA PRO A 53 -16.57 4.55 -0.48
C PRO A 53 -16.32 5.41 0.76
N LYS A 54 -16.02 4.77 1.89
CA LYS A 54 -15.43 5.46 3.05
C LYS A 54 -14.18 6.18 2.56
N ALA A 55 -14.27 7.51 2.49
CA ALA A 55 -13.17 8.37 2.09
C ALA A 55 -11.92 7.97 2.87
N VAL A 56 -10.85 7.63 2.15
CA VAL A 56 -9.51 7.61 2.73
C VAL A 56 -9.19 9.08 2.97
N GLU A 57 -9.58 9.55 4.15
CA GLU A 57 -9.29 10.88 4.66
C GLU A 57 -7.77 11.05 4.63
N ASP A 58 -7.32 12.02 3.82
CA ASP A 58 -5.98 12.60 3.81
C ASP A 58 -5.54 12.92 5.25
N LYS A 59 -4.89 11.97 5.91
CA LYS A 59 -4.16 12.21 7.16
C LYS A 59 -2.68 11.98 6.92
N LYS A 60 -2.02 13.13 6.74
CA LYS A 60 -0.62 13.42 7.07
C LYS A 60 0.42 12.46 6.47
N THR A 61 1.18 13.00 5.53
CA THR A 61 2.61 12.76 5.45
C THR A 61 3.20 12.72 6.88
N ILE A 62 3.66 11.56 7.31
CA ILE A 62 4.63 11.46 8.41
C ILE A 62 5.93 11.09 7.73
N ASP A 63 6.69 12.15 7.48
CA ASP A 63 8.07 12.17 7.09
C ASP A 63 8.87 11.11 7.85
N GLY A 64 9.71 10.41 7.11
CA GLY A 64 10.57 9.38 7.65
C GLY A 64 11.57 9.96 8.63
N GLU A 65 11.32 9.76 9.92
CA GLU A 65 12.36 9.78 10.94
C GLU A 65 11.92 8.88 12.11
N VAL A 66 12.34 7.61 12.09
CA VAL A 66 12.56 6.89 13.35
C VAL A 66 14.06 6.85 13.53
N VAL A 67 14.49 7.92 14.19
CA VAL A 67 15.75 8.08 14.91
C VAL A 67 16.07 6.80 15.68
N LYS A 68 17.28 6.31 15.43
CA LYS A 68 18.06 5.43 16.26
C LYS A 68 17.90 5.77 17.75
N SER A 69 17.46 4.84 18.57
CA SER A 69 17.73 4.85 20.01
C SER A 69 18.15 3.45 20.43
N GLU A 70 19.47 3.25 20.33
CA GLU A 70 20.19 2.38 21.27
C GLU A 70 20.21 3.06 22.64
N GLU A 71 20.30 2.23 23.69
CA GLU A 71 20.82 2.55 25.03
C GLU A 71 19.87 3.22 26.04
N LYS A 72 19.46 2.47 27.08
CA LYS A 72 19.98 2.47 28.48
C LYS A 72 18.95 1.76 29.38
N ASP A 73 19.26 0.60 29.93
CA ASP A 73 19.93 0.42 31.24
C ASP A 73 19.26 1.18 32.40
N LYS A 74 18.90 0.38 33.41
CA LYS A 74 18.78 0.72 34.84
C LYS A 74 17.48 1.37 35.34
N ALA A 75 16.69 0.60 36.09
CA ALA A 75 16.66 0.64 37.57
C ALA A 75 15.67 -0.40 38.10
#